data_AF-A0A972L3H1-F1
#
_entry.id   AF-A0A972L3H1-F1
#
_cell.length_a   1.000
_cell.length_b   1.000
_cell.length_c   1.000
_cell.angle_alpha   90.00
_cell.angle_beta   90.00
_cell.angle_gamma   90.00
#
_symmetry.space_group_name_H-M   'P 1'
#
loop_
_entity.id
_entity.type
_entity.pdbx_description
1 polymer ?
#
loop_
_entity_poly.entity_id
_entity_poly.type
_entity_poly.pdbx_seq_one_letter_code
_entity_poly.pdbx_strand_id
1 'polypeptide(L)' 'MAQVTGDYKVEIYDSYGRLVRNILNSNVLQDIKLSWNGDDNKGNMLPSGVYHIVMFNAERELESLKVVKK' A
#
# COMPACT_ATOMS: atom_id res chain seq x y z
N MET A 1 8.84 -11.45 -25.71
CA MET A 1 8.72 -11.30 -24.24
C MET A 1 7.41 -10.59 -23.99
N ALA A 2 6.36 -11.27 -23.54
CA ALA A 2 5.08 -10.61 -23.24
C ALA A 2 5.22 -9.86 -21.90
N GLN A 3 4.93 -8.56 -21.90
CA GLN A 3 4.96 -7.76 -20.69
C GLN A 3 3.71 -8.09 -19.87
N VAL A 4 3.89 -8.63 -18.66
CA VAL A 4 2.77 -8.94 -17.77
C VAL A 4 2.26 -7.62 -17.20
N THR A 5 1.24 -7.04 -17.83
CA THR A 5 0.43 -5.96 -17.24
C THR A 5 -0.47 -6.55 -16.17
N GLY A 6 -0.26 -6.19 -14.90
CA GLY A 6 -1.17 -6.51 -13.81
C GLY A 6 -1.78 -5.24 -13.24
N ASP A 7 -3.05 -5.31 -12.84
CA ASP A 7 -3.71 -4.24 -12.10
C ASP A 7 -3.30 -4.34 -10.63
N TYR A 8 -2.31 -3.54 -10.24
CA TYR A 8 -1.74 -3.58 -8.89
C TYR A 8 -2.22 -2.41 -8.05
N LYS A 9 -2.53 -2.73 -6.81
CA LYS A 9 -3.01 -1.76 -5.83
C LYS A 9 -2.26 -1.96 -4.52
N VAL A 10 -1.78 -0.86 -3.94
CA VAL A 10 -1.08 -0.90 -2.64
C VAL A 10 -1.75 0.08 -1.70
N GLU A 11 -2.24 -0.45 -0.58
CA GLU A 11 -2.99 0.27 0.43
C GLU A 11 -2.36 0.15 1.80
N ILE A 12 -2.64 1.12 2.65
CA ILE A 12 -2.22 1.13 4.04
C ILE A 12 -3.45 1.26 4.91
N TYR A 13 -3.57 0.36 5.87
CA TYR A 13 -4.63 0.29 6.85
C TYR A 13 -4.08 0.54 8.25
N ASP A 14 -4.86 1.16 9.11
CA ASP A 14 -4.53 1.21 10.54
C ASP A 14 -4.91 -0.09 11.26
N SER A 15 -4.62 -0.16 12.57
CA SER A 15 -4.94 -1.33 13.41
C SER A 15 -6.43 -1.64 13.54
N TYR A 16 -7.31 -0.71 13.17
CA TYR A 16 -8.76 -0.89 13.16
C TYR A 16 -9.29 -1.32 11.78
N GLY A 17 -8.40 -1.53 10.80
CA GLY A 17 -8.76 -1.89 9.43
C GLY A 17 -9.26 -0.71 8.61
N ARG A 18 -9.03 0.54 9.03
CA ARG A 18 -9.42 1.73 8.25
C ARG A 18 -8.35 2.04 7.22
N LEU A 19 -8.75 2.24 5.96
CA LEU A 19 -7.85 2.68 4.90
C LEU A 19 -7.35 4.10 5.18
N VAL A 20 -6.04 4.27 5.35
CA VAL A 20 -5.41 5.57 5.64
C VAL A 20 -4.62 6.14 4.46
N ARG A 21 -4.11 5.29 3.56
CA ARG A 21 -3.40 5.74 2.36
C ARG A 21 -3.52 4.74 1.22
N ASN A 22 -3.63 5.25 -0.01
CA ASN A 22 -3.44 4.48 -1.23
C ASN A 22 -2.11 4.93 -1.86
N ILE A 23 -1.13 4.03 -1.94
CA ILE A 23 0.19 4.36 -2.51
C ILE A 23 0.19 4.15 -4.03
N LEU A 24 -0.53 3.15 -4.50
CA LEU A 24 -0.59 2.76 -5.90
C LEU A 24 -1.99 2.26 -6.25
N ASN A 25 -2.47 2.67 -7.42
CA ASN A 25 -3.68 2.15 -8.04
C ASN A 25 -3.54 2.26 -9.56
N SER A 26 -2.72 1.41 -10.17
CA SER A 26 -2.41 1.49 -11.60
C SER A 26 -1.84 0.19 -12.16
N ASN A 27 -1.96 0.04 -13.48
CA ASN A 27 -1.24 -0.99 -14.22
C ASN A 27 0.26 -0.72 -14.20
N VAL A 28 1.03 -1.62 -13.61
CA VAL A 28 2.49 -1.49 -13.51
C VAL A 28 3.17 -2.46 -14.46
N LEU A 29 4.22 -1.97 -15.13
CA LEU A 29 4.94 -2.66 -16.21
C LEU A 29 6.31 -3.22 -15.80
N GLN A 30 6.79 -2.94 -14.59
CA GLN A 30 8.12 -3.30 -14.06
C GLN A 30 8.19 -3.23 -12.51
N ASP A 31 9.30 -3.69 -11.93
CA ASP A 31 9.57 -3.57 -10.48
C ASP A 31 9.47 -2.11 -10.02
N ILE A 32 8.58 -1.84 -9.07
CA ILE A 32 8.40 -0.53 -8.45
C ILE A 32 8.87 -0.56 -6.99
N LYS A 33 9.52 0.52 -6.57
CA LYS A 33 9.84 0.76 -5.16
C LYS A 33 8.86 1.77 -4.61
N LEU A 34 8.14 1.38 -3.57
CA LEU A 34 7.20 2.24 -2.87
C LEU A 34 7.75 2.58 -1.49
N SER A 35 7.66 3.85 -1.12
CA SER A 35 8.06 4.35 0.20
C SER A 35 6.89 5.02 0.90
N TRP A 36 6.73 4.72 2.18
CA TRP A 36 5.75 5.37 3.04
C TRP A 36 6.43 5.99 4.24
N ASN A 37 6.21 7.29 4.43
CA ASN A 37 6.79 8.13 5.47
C ASN A 37 5.83 8.38 6.64
N GLY A 38 4.70 7.68 6.70
CA GLY A 38 3.78 7.75 7.85
C GLY A 38 2.68 8.80 7.72
N ASP A 39 2.40 9.33 6.53
CA ASP A 39 1.28 10.26 6.30
C ASP A 39 0.08 9.61 5.60
N ASP A 40 -1.07 10.29 5.65
CA ASP A 40 -2.29 9.94 4.90
C ASP A 40 -2.29 10.51 3.47
N ASN A 41 -3.34 10.23 2.69
CA ASN A 41 -3.49 10.78 1.33
C ASN A 41 -3.52 12.32 1.24
N LYS A 42 -3.71 13.02 2.37
CA LYS A 42 -3.73 14.49 2.45
C LYS A 42 -2.40 15.06 2.94
N GLY A 43 -1.39 14.21 3.18
CA GLY A 43 -0.08 14.60 3.71
C GLY A 43 -0.08 14.86 5.22
N ASN A 44 -1.14 14.48 5.95
CA ASN A 44 -1.16 14.61 7.41
C ASN A 44 -0.40 13.45 8.03
N MET A 45 0.51 13.76 8.95
CA MET A 45 1.24 12.76 9.72
C MET A 45 0.29 11.95 10.60
N LEU A 46 0.30 10.63 10.42
CA LEU A 46 -0.51 9.72 11.22
C LEU A 46 0.11 9.52 12.62
N PRO A 47 -0.70 9.14 13.63
CA PRO A 47 -0.20 8.80 14.95
C PRO A 47 0.83 7.67 14.95
N SER A 48 1.58 7.53 16.05
CA SER A 48 2.35 6.31 16.30
C SER A 48 1.38 5.14 16.52
N GLY A 49 1.71 3.97 15.98
CA GLY A 49 0.79 2.85 15.95
C GLY A 49 1.19 1.74 14.98
N VAL A 50 0.31 0.74 14.89
CA VAL A 50 0.46 -0.38 13.97
C VAL A 50 -0.30 -0.09 12.69
N TYR A 51 0.35 -0.36 11.55
CA TYR A 51 -0.21 -0.21 10.23
C TYR A 51 0.03 -1.47 9.41
N HIS A 52 -0.90 -1.74 8.50
CA HIS A 52 -0.85 -2.88 7.58
C HIS A 52 -0.76 -2.36 6.15
N ILE A 53 0.35 -2.63 5.48
CA ILE A 53 0.52 -2.35 4.06
C ILE A 53 0.10 -3.60 3.30
N VAL A 54 -0.85 -3.49 2.38
CA VAL A 54 -1.42 -4.62 1.64
C VAL A 54 -1.30 -4.38 0.15
N MET A 55 -0.77 -5.35 -0.57
CA MET A 55 -0.67 -5.37 -2.02
C MET A 55 -1.74 -6.28 -2.60
N PHE A 56 -2.42 -5.80 -3.63
CA PHE A 56 -3.43 -6.53 -4.38
C PHE A 56 -3.06 -6.62 -5.86
N ASN A 57 -3.50 -7.69 -6.52
CA ASN A 57 -3.57 -7.81 -7.97
C ASN A 57 -4.98 -8.23 -8.38
N ALA A 58 -5.64 -7.42 -9.21
CA ALA A 58 -7.01 -7.67 -9.66
C ALA A 58 -7.94 -8.08 -8.49
N GLU A 59 -7.89 -7.30 -7.40
CA GLU A 59 -8.63 -7.47 -6.14
C GLU A 59 -8.19 -8.63 -5.23
N ARG A 60 -7.27 -9.51 -5.67
CA ARG A 60 -6.70 -10.55 -4.82
C ARG A 60 -5.54 -9.99 -3.99
N GLU A 61 -5.59 -10.17 -2.67
CA GLU A 61 -4.42 -9.90 -1.80
C GLU A 61 -3.26 -10.83 -2.20
N LEU A 62 -2.11 -10.23 -2.49
CA LEU A 62 -0.87 -10.93 -2.80
C LEU A 62 0.02 -11.05 -1.57
N GLU A 63 0.28 -9.91 -0.92
CA GLU A 63 1.14 -9.82 0.25
C GLU A 63 0.66 -8.71 1.20
N SER A 64 0.97 -8.89 2.48
CA SER A 64 0.77 -7.86 3.49
C SER A 64 1.94 -7.77 4.47
N LEU A 65 2.24 -6.54 4.89
CA LEU A 65 3.31 -6.21 5.82
C LEU A 65 2.74 -5.46 7.01
N LYS A 66 3.12 -5.89 8.21
CA LYS A 66 2.83 -5.16 9.45
C LYS A 66 3.99 -4.22 9.78
N VAL A 67 3.69 -2.94 9.91
CA VAL A 67 4.66 -1.88 10.22
C VAL A 67 4.30 -1.24 11.56
N VAL A 68 5.30 -0.99 12.39
CA VAL A 68 5.14 -0.24 13.65
C VAL A 68 5.78 1.13 13.47
N LYS A 69 4.95 2.18 13.50
CA LYS A 69 5.40 3.57 13.51
C LYS A 69 5.61 4.00 14.96
N LYS A 70 6.85 4.37 15.30
CA LYS A 70 7.23 4.91 16.61
C LYS A 70 7.06 6.43 16.63
#